data_AF-A0A6B3CSG7-F1
#
_entry.id   AF-A0A6B3CSG7-F1
#
_cell.length_a   1.000
_cell.length_b   1.000
_cell.length_c   1.000
_cell.angle_alpha   90.00
_cell.angle_beta   90.00
_cell.angle_gamma   90.00
#
_symmetry.space_group_name_H-M   'P 1'
#
loop_
_entity.id
_entity.type
_entity.pdbx_description
1 polymer ?
#
loop_
_entity_poly.entity_id
_entity_poly.type
_entity_poly.pdbx_seq_one_letter_code
_entity_poly.pdbx_strand_id
1 'polypeptide(L)'
;MRTKRLRDRLALLLAAALGVAGLAAVPAAHAADAHDTAEIHGLKGEYYTQSAPGAFDFHELKATGFDPQLDFDTLEPRLAFATGQSDDVSVRWTGKLVPEKTGAHTFSIIGDNGFRLWIGGRLAIDHWVDDWDREQTAEPIE
;
A
#
# COMPACT_ATOMS: atom_id res chain seq x y z
N MET A 1 -56.89 51.83 43.32
CA MET A 1 -55.54 51.73 43.93
C MET A 1 -54.52 52.20 42.90
N ARG A 2 -54.05 53.45 43.00
CA ARG A 2 -52.70 53.87 43.49
C ARG A 2 -51.55 53.21 42.70
N THR A 3 -50.54 53.86 42.12
CA THR A 3 -50.14 55.26 41.88
C THR A 3 -48.79 55.16 41.13
N LYS A 4 -48.58 56.00 40.12
CA LYS A 4 -47.36 56.78 39.83
C LYS A 4 -45.93 56.18 40.00
N ARG A 5 -45.14 56.46 38.96
CA ARG A 5 -43.79 57.11 38.95
C ARG A 5 -42.55 56.23 38.75
N LEU A 6 -42.04 56.30 37.52
CA LEU A 6 -40.69 56.75 37.15
C LEU A 6 -39.82 57.20 38.33
N ARG A 7 -38.68 56.53 38.54
CA ARG A 7 -37.50 57.13 39.18
C ARG A 7 -36.23 56.52 38.61
N ASP A 8 -35.58 57.30 37.74
CA ASP A 8 -34.15 57.26 37.50
C ASP A 8 -33.39 57.41 38.82
N ARG A 9 -32.30 56.64 38.98
CA ARG A 9 -31.15 57.05 39.80
C ARG A 9 -29.85 56.57 39.15
N LEU A 10 -29.20 57.53 38.50
CA LEU A 10 -27.79 57.53 38.16
C LEU A 10 -26.97 57.77 39.44
N ALA A 11 -25.93 56.97 39.71
CA ALA A 11 -24.74 57.41 40.45
C ALA A 11 -23.57 56.42 40.29
N LEU A 12 -22.48 56.96 39.71
CA LEU A 12 -21.12 56.42 39.56
C LEU A 12 -20.55 55.79 40.84
N LEU A 13 -19.60 54.84 40.68
CA LEU A 13 -18.23 54.95 41.20
C LEU A 13 -17.29 53.89 40.59
N LEU A 14 -16.09 54.33 40.22
CA LEU A 14 -15.00 53.60 39.55
C LEU A 14 -14.40 52.46 40.40
N ALA A 15 -13.93 51.40 39.74
CA ALA A 15 -12.60 50.84 39.98
C ALA A 15 -12.12 50.07 38.74
N ALA A 16 -11.03 50.57 38.14
CA ALA A 16 -10.27 49.86 37.11
C ALA A 16 -9.42 48.76 37.76
N ALA A 17 -9.39 47.57 37.14
CA ALA A 17 -8.32 46.60 37.36
C ALA A 17 -7.98 45.95 36.02
N LEU A 18 -6.70 46.06 35.65
CA LEU A 18 -6.08 45.60 34.43
C LEU A 18 -6.37 44.12 34.16
N GLY A 19 -6.99 43.83 33.01
CA GLY A 19 -6.99 42.50 32.41
C GLY A 19 -5.77 42.35 31.52
N VAL A 20 -4.86 41.45 31.90
CA VAL A 20 -3.66 41.08 31.15
C VAL A 20 -4.04 40.70 29.71
N ALA A 21 -3.36 41.31 28.74
CA ALA A 21 -3.44 40.89 27.34
C ALA A 21 -2.87 39.47 27.22
N GLY A 22 -3.75 38.47 27.17
CA GLY A 22 -3.37 37.13 26.76
C GLY A 22 -3.03 37.17 25.28
N LEU A 23 -1.74 37.18 24.95
CA LEU A 23 -1.29 36.73 23.63
C LEU A 23 -1.66 35.26 23.51
N ALA A 24 -2.84 34.98 22.95
CA ALA A 24 -3.13 33.66 22.44
C ALA A 24 -2.13 33.40 21.31
N ALA A 25 -1.13 32.55 21.57
CA ALA A 25 -0.29 32.01 20.52
C ALA A 25 -1.22 31.28 19.55
N VAL A 26 -1.44 31.88 18.38
CA VAL A 26 -2.13 31.21 17.28
C VAL A 26 -1.28 29.98 16.96
N PRO A 27 -1.84 28.75 16.95
CA PRO A 27 -1.08 27.60 16.50
C PRO A 27 -0.65 27.89 15.07
N ALA A 28 0.65 28.04 14.84
CA ALA A 28 1.16 28.07 13.49
C ALA A 28 0.86 26.68 12.89
N ALA A 29 -0.09 26.64 11.95
CA ALA A 29 -0.22 25.50 11.07
C ALA A 29 1.11 25.35 10.34
N HIS A 30 1.93 24.41 10.80
CA HIS A 30 3.08 23.98 10.03
C HIS A 30 2.50 23.30 8.80
N ALA A 31 2.86 23.80 7.62
CA ALA A 31 2.70 23.00 6.42
C ALA A 31 3.46 21.70 6.69
N ALA A 32 2.75 20.58 6.80
CA ALA A 32 3.40 19.28 6.76
C ALA A 32 4.26 19.28 5.49
N ASP A 33 5.56 19.04 5.63
CA ASP A 33 6.46 18.95 4.50
C ASP A 33 5.80 18.05 3.45
N ALA A 34 5.62 18.60 2.25
CA ALA A 34 5.09 17.88 1.12
C ALA A 34 6.14 16.91 0.58
N HIS A 35 6.59 15.97 1.42
CA HIS A 35 7.50 14.87 1.06
C HIS A 35 7.47 13.70 2.07
N ASP A 36 6.39 13.52 2.82
CA ASP A 36 6.11 12.24 3.50
C ASP A 36 4.96 11.50 2.81
N THR A 37 5.00 11.44 1.48
CA THR A 37 4.36 10.33 0.79
C THR A 37 5.20 9.11 1.09
N ALA A 38 4.76 8.26 2.02
CA ALA A 38 5.40 6.98 2.28
C ALA A 38 5.74 6.31 0.94
N GLU A 39 7.03 6.04 0.72
CA GLU A 39 7.49 5.41 -0.52
C GLU A 39 6.88 4.00 -0.57
N ILE A 40 5.92 3.78 -1.47
CA ILE A 40 5.27 2.47 -1.61
C ILE A 40 6.25 1.58 -2.36
N HIS A 41 6.96 0.74 -1.61
CA HIS A 41 7.79 -0.32 -2.15
C HIS A 41 6.95 -1.57 -2.47
N GLY A 42 7.42 -2.36 -3.43
CA GLY A 42 6.82 -3.64 -3.79
C GLY A 42 6.54 -3.80 -5.29
N LEU A 43 5.94 -4.93 -5.63
CA LEU A 43 5.50 -5.25 -6.98
C LEU A 43 3.99 -5.17 -7.07
N LYS A 44 3.48 -4.61 -8.17
CA LYS A 44 2.05 -4.59 -8.46
C LYS A 44 1.62 -6.00 -8.86
N GLY A 45 0.84 -6.66 -8.01
CA GLY A 45 0.20 -7.94 -8.28
C GLY A 45 -1.18 -7.75 -8.90
N GLU A 46 -1.41 -8.42 -10.01
CA GLU A 46 -2.72 -8.57 -10.64
C GLU A 46 -3.15 -10.04 -10.47
N TYR A 47 -4.27 -10.28 -9.77
CA TYR A 47 -4.72 -11.61 -9.34
C TYR A 47 -5.93 -12.04 -10.15
N TYR A 48 -5.82 -13.21 -10.78
CA TYR A 48 -6.78 -13.73 -11.72
C TYR A 48 -7.29 -15.08 -11.23
N THR A 49 -8.56 -15.38 -11.44
CA THR A 49 -9.02 -16.77 -11.42
C THR A 49 -8.83 -17.39 -12.80
N GLN A 50 -8.52 -18.68 -12.83
CA GLN A 50 -8.33 -19.45 -14.06
C GLN A 50 -9.69 -19.78 -14.71
N SER A 51 -9.69 -20.10 -16.00
CA SER A 51 -10.92 -20.44 -16.75
C SER A 51 -11.48 -21.83 -16.42
N ALA A 52 -10.61 -22.72 -15.95
CA ALA A 52 -10.93 -24.07 -15.50
C ALA A 52 -9.84 -24.54 -14.51
N PRO A 53 -10.09 -25.62 -13.74
CA PRO A 53 -9.08 -26.16 -12.85
C PRO A 53 -7.79 -26.54 -13.58
N GLY A 54 -6.65 -26.05 -13.07
CA GLY A 54 -5.34 -26.29 -13.67
C GLY A 54 -5.18 -25.78 -15.12
N ALA A 55 -5.88 -24.73 -15.53
CA ALA A 55 -5.76 -24.14 -16.87
C ALA A 55 -4.48 -23.30 -17.06
N PHE A 56 -3.87 -22.82 -15.97
CA PHE A 56 -2.67 -21.96 -15.99
C PHE A 56 -2.84 -20.72 -16.90
N ASP A 57 -4.05 -20.14 -16.91
CA ASP A 57 -4.38 -18.95 -17.68
C ASP A 57 -4.81 -17.76 -16.79
N PHE A 58 -4.94 -16.59 -17.41
CA PHE A 58 -5.27 -15.32 -16.73
C PHE A 58 -6.69 -14.89 -17.11
N HIS A 59 -7.70 -15.68 -16.71
CA HIS A 59 -9.07 -15.55 -17.24
C HIS A 59 -9.84 -14.34 -16.70
N GLU A 60 -10.10 -14.26 -15.39
CA GLU A 60 -10.86 -13.16 -14.79
C GLU A 60 -10.02 -12.42 -13.75
N LEU A 61 -9.69 -11.14 -13.99
CA LEU A 61 -9.02 -10.29 -13.01
C LEU A 61 -9.95 -10.02 -11.81
N LYS A 62 -9.57 -10.43 -10.62
CA LYS A 62 -10.34 -10.22 -9.39
C LYS A 62 -9.87 -9.01 -8.59
N ALA A 63 -8.56 -8.80 -8.54
CA ALA A 63 -7.97 -7.74 -7.74
C ALA A 63 -6.64 -7.24 -8.30
N THR A 64 -6.29 -6.01 -7.93
CA THR A 64 -4.94 -5.45 -8.09
C THR A 64 -4.48 -4.95 -6.73
N GLY A 65 -3.23 -5.23 -6.37
CA GLY A 65 -2.63 -4.80 -5.10
C GLY A 65 -1.12 -4.69 -5.22
N PHE A 66 -0.47 -4.24 -4.14
CA PHE A 66 0.98 -4.22 -4.04
C PHE A 66 1.43 -5.25 -3.00
N ASP A 67 2.40 -6.08 -3.38
CA ASP A 67 3.09 -6.97 -2.46
C ASP A 67 4.50 -6.41 -2.20
N PRO A 68 4.86 -6.06 -0.95
CA PRO A 68 6.16 -5.47 -0.63
C PRO A 68 7.35 -6.40 -0.96
N GLN A 69 7.14 -7.70 -0.91
CA GLN A 69 8.10 -8.74 -1.25
C GLN A 69 7.38 -9.95 -1.84
N LEU A 70 8.10 -10.76 -2.62
CA LEU A 70 7.65 -12.06 -3.11
C LEU A 70 8.33 -13.18 -2.33
N ASP A 71 8.08 -13.19 -1.04
CA ASP A 71 8.55 -14.20 -0.10
C ASP A 71 7.37 -14.58 0.80
N PHE A 72 6.82 -15.76 0.54
CA PHE A 72 5.60 -16.26 1.16
C PHE A 72 5.86 -17.69 1.61
N ASP A 73 5.58 -18.01 2.89
CA ASP A 73 5.55 -19.39 3.37
C ASP A 73 4.57 -20.25 2.55
N THR A 74 3.45 -19.62 2.15
CA THR A 74 2.48 -20.12 1.18
C THR A 74 1.71 -18.93 0.58
N LEU A 75 1.33 -19.03 -0.69
CA LEU A 75 0.53 -18.02 -1.36
C LEU A 75 -0.96 -18.10 -0.98
N GLU A 76 -1.46 -19.25 -0.49
CA GLU A 76 -2.89 -19.50 -0.31
C GLU A 76 -3.65 -18.37 0.42
N PRO A 77 -3.20 -17.84 1.59
CA PRO A 77 -3.95 -16.79 2.28
C PRO A 77 -4.02 -15.50 1.46
N ARG A 78 -2.95 -15.19 0.71
CA ARG A 78 -2.87 -14.00 -0.14
C ARG A 78 -3.78 -14.12 -1.37
N LEU A 79 -3.85 -15.31 -1.96
CA LEU A 79 -4.72 -15.61 -3.09
C LEU A 79 -6.19 -15.62 -2.68
N ALA A 80 -6.52 -16.27 -1.55
CA ALA A 80 -7.87 -16.29 -0.99
C ALA A 80 -8.38 -14.89 -0.67
N PHE A 81 -7.53 -14.04 -0.07
CA PHE A 81 -7.88 -12.65 0.19
C PHE A 81 -8.14 -11.85 -1.10
N ALA A 82 -7.33 -12.06 -2.14
CA ALA A 82 -7.42 -11.30 -3.39
C ALA A 82 -8.58 -11.73 -4.29
N THR A 83 -8.84 -13.03 -4.33
CA THR A 83 -9.71 -13.64 -5.36
C THR A 83 -10.95 -14.31 -4.79
N GLY A 84 -10.97 -14.60 -3.49
CA GLY A 84 -12.01 -15.40 -2.83
C GLY A 84 -11.73 -16.91 -2.84
N GLN A 85 -10.62 -17.37 -3.43
CA GLN A 85 -10.20 -18.78 -3.42
C GLN A 85 -8.66 -18.91 -3.44
N SER A 86 -8.15 -20.05 -2.98
CA SER A 86 -6.71 -20.33 -2.92
C SER A 86 -6.19 -21.04 -4.16
N ASP A 87 -6.99 -21.96 -4.71
CA ASP A 87 -6.65 -22.77 -5.88
C ASP A 87 -7.18 -22.17 -7.17
N ASP A 88 -6.65 -22.63 -8.30
CA ASP A 88 -7.06 -22.19 -9.65
C ASP A 88 -6.95 -20.67 -9.83
N VAL A 89 -5.88 -20.12 -9.28
CA VAL A 89 -5.52 -18.70 -9.34
C VAL A 89 -4.21 -18.53 -10.10
N SER A 90 -4.07 -17.41 -10.81
CA SER A 90 -2.83 -16.97 -11.44
C SER A 90 -2.56 -15.54 -11.01
N VAL A 91 -1.30 -15.22 -10.73
CA VAL A 91 -0.88 -13.86 -10.36
C VAL A 91 0.19 -13.37 -11.31
N ARG A 92 0.09 -12.10 -11.71
CA ARG A 92 1.14 -11.41 -12.45
C ARG A 92 1.68 -10.25 -11.64
N TRP A 93 2.92 -10.38 -11.18
CA TRP A 93 3.64 -9.28 -10.55
C TRP A 93 4.43 -8.49 -11.58
N THR A 94 4.33 -7.17 -11.52
CA THR A 94 5.07 -6.25 -12.39
C THR A 94 5.63 -5.09 -11.57
N GLY A 95 6.82 -4.63 -11.95
CA GLY A 95 7.47 -3.52 -11.26
C GLY A 95 8.91 -3.33 -11.71
N LYS A 96 9.71 -2.73 -10.83
CA LYS A 96 11.14 -2.49 -11.04
C LYS A 96 11.90 -3.02 -9.84
N LEU A 97 13.08 -3.55 -10.11
CA LEU A 97 14.06 -3.93 -9.10
C LEU A 97 15.24 -2.97 -9.23
N VAL A 98 15.77 -2.53 -8.08
CA VAL A 98 16.99 -1.72 -8.01
C VAL A 98 18.05 -2.60 -7.37
N PRO A 99 19.02 -3.12 -8.12
CA PRO A 99 20.09 -3.92 -7.55
C PRO A 99 20.96 -3.10 -6.59
N GLU A 100 21.41 -3.71 -5.50
CA GLU A 100 22.29 -3.04 -4.53
C GLU A 100 23.69 -2.77 -5.09
N LYS A 101 24.11 -3.54 -6.10
CA LYS A 101 25.43 -3.47 -6.73
C LYS A 101 25.29 -3.47 -8.24
N THR A 102 26.28 -2.91 -8.93
CA THR A 102 26.39 -3.04 -10.39
C THR A 102 27.03 -4.39 -10.77
N GLY A 103 26.62 -4.95 -11.90
CA GLY A 103 27.17 -6.17 -12.49
C GLY A 103 26.10 -7.25 -12.64
N ALA A 104 26.51 -8.42 -13.12
CA ALA A 104 25.60 -9.55 -13.33
C ALA A 104 24.93 -10.04 -12.03
N HIS A 105 23.61 -10.24 -12.10
CA HIS A 105 22.79 -10.82 -11.04
C HIS A 105 22.18 -12.14 -11.48
N THR A 106 22.06 -13.06 -10.53
CA THR A 106 21.34 -14.32 -10.71
C THR A 106 20.03 -14.24 -9.93
N PHE A 107 18.94 -14.68 -10.56
CA PHE A 107 17.62 -14.75 -9.97
C PHE A 107 17.23 -16.21 -9.83
N SER A 108 16.63 -16.60 -8.70
CA SER A 108 15.99 -17.90 -8.54
C SER A 108 14.55 -17.74 -8.08
N ILE A 109 13.72 -18.73 -8.41
CA ILE A 109 12.35 -18.86 -7.91
C ILE A 109 12.14 -20.32 -7.53
N ILE A 110 11.60 -20.53 -6.34
CA ILE A 110 10.99 -21.79 -5.90
C ILE A 110 9.54 -21.48 -5.56
N GLY A 111 8.63 -22.39 -5.87
CA GLY A 111 7.21 -22.19 -5.63
C GLY A 111 6.36 -23.40 -6.00
N ASP A 112 5.07 -23.24 -5.72
CA ASP A 112 3.99 -24.19 -5.99
C ASP A 112 2.81 -23.41 -6.60
N ASN A 113 2.39 -23.61 -7.86
CA ASN A 113 3.01 -24.44 -8.91
C ASN A 113 3.89 -23.59 -9.86
N GLY A 114 3.68 -23.71 -11.17
CA GLY A 114 4.49 -23.11 -12.23
C GLY A 114 4.60 -21.58 -12.18
N PHE A 115 5.77 -21.11 -12.63
CA PHE A 115 6.15 -19.71 -12.63
C PHE A 115 7.03 -19.36 -13.83
N ARG A 116 7.06 -18.06 -14.13
CA ARG A 116 7.94 -17.50 -15.15
C ARG A 116 8.49 -16.16 -14.67
N LEU A 117 9.73 -15.88 -15.01
CA LEU A 117 10.39 -14.61 -14.69
C LEU A 117 10.84 -13.91 -15.97
N TRP A 118 10.50 -12.63 -16.09
CA TRP A 118 11.06 -11.74 -17.09
C TRP A 118 11.87 -10.64 -16.44
N ILE A 119 13.09 -10.44 -16.91
CA ILE A 119 13.98 -9.34 -16.51
C ILE A 119 14.38 -8.57 -17.76
N GLY A 120 14.16 -7.25 -17.77
CA GLY A 120 14.46 -6.42 -18.95
C GLY A 120 13.71 -6.84 -20.22
N GLY A 121 12.54 -7.47 -20.08
CA GLY A 121 11.75 -8.00 -21.21
C GLY A 121 12.23 -9.37 -21.74
N ARG A 122 13.33 -9.92 -21.22
CA ARG A 122 13.81 -11.27 -21.57
C ARG A 122 13.22 -12.31 -20.61
N LEU A 123 12.69 -13.40 -21.16
CA LEU A 123 12.28 -14.57 -20.38
C LEU A 123 13.52 -15.23 -19.79
N ALA A 124 13.68 -15.10 -18.47
CA ALA A 124 14.85 -15.55 -17.72
C ALA A 124 14.63 -16.93 -17.10
N ILE A 125 13.41 -17.21 -16.65
CA ILE A 125 12.98 -18.52 -16.12
C ILE A 125 11.67 -18.89 -16.81
N ASP A 126 11.62 -20.09 -17.39
CA ASP A 126 10.41 -20.67 -18.00
C ASP A 126 10.08 -22.03 -17.38
N HIS A 127 9.26 -22.01 -16.33
CA HIS A 127 8.86 -23.21 -15.60
C HIS A 127 7.35 -23.21 -15.40
N TRP A 128 6.62 -23.18 -16.51
CA TRP A 128 5.16 -23.09 -16.52
C TRP A 128 4.51 -24.48 -16.56
N VAL A 129 4.74 -25.25 -15.49
CA VAL A 129 4.28 -26.64 -15.34
C VAL A 129 3.62 -26.85 -13.97
N ASP A 130 2.79 -27.88 -13.88
CA ASP A 130 2.11 -28.31 -12.65
C ASP A 130 3.01 -29.24 -11.82
N ASP A 131 4.00 -28.64 -11.14
CA ASP A 131 4.81 -29.27 -10.10
C ASP A 131 5.19 -28.24 -9.02
N TRP A 132 5.82 -28.69 -7.94
CA TRP A 132 6.12 -27.86 -6.76
C TRP A 132 7.53 -28.12 -6.22
N ASP A 133 8.04 -27.17 -5.44
CA ASP A 133 9.30 -27.25 -4.70
C ASP A 133 10.54 -27.56 -5.56
N ARG A 134 10.51 -27.12 -6.83
CA ARG A 134 11.64 -27.25 -7.78
C ARG A 134 12.21 -25.88 -8.12
N GLU A 135 13.18 -25.44 -7.32
CA GLU A 135 13.88 -24.18 -7.58
C GLU A 135 14.45 -24.12 -9.00
N GLN A 136 14.16 -23.03 -9.69
CA GLN A 136 14.77 -22.69 -10.97
C GLN A 136 15.67 -21.48 -10.78
N THR A 137 16.79 -21.50 -11.47
CA THR A 137 17.80 -20.42 -11.42
C THR A 137 18.06 -19.94 -12.84
N ALA A 138 17.99 -18.63 -13.04
CA ALA A 138 18.31 -18.01 -14.32
C ALA A 138 19.82 -18.00 -14.58
N GLU A 139 20.21 -17.98 -15.85
CA GLU A 139 21.55 -17.54 -16.24
C GLU A 139 21.77 -16.08 -15.78
N PRO A 140 23.02 -15.69 -15.45
CA PRO A 140 23.32 -14.32 -15.01
C PRO A 140 22.80 -13.24 -15.97
N ILE A 141 22.31 -12.14 -15.40
CA ILE A 141 21.71 -11.01 -16.12
C ILE A 141 22.43 -9.73 -15.70
N GLU A 142 23.00 -9.02 -16.69
CA GLU A 142 23.67 -7.72 -16.51
C GLU A 142 22.68 -6.57 -16.19
#